data_AF-A0A924A4F7-F1
#
_entry.id   AF-A0A924A4F7-F1
#
_cell.length_a   1.000
_cell.length_b   1.000
_cell.length_c   1.000
_cell.angle_alpha   90.00
_cell.angle_beta   90.00
_cell.angle_gamma   90.00
#
_symmetry.space_group_name_H-M   'P 1'
#
loop_
_entity.id
_entity.type
_entity.pdbx_description
1 polymer ?
#
loop_
_entity_poly.entity_id
_entity_poly.type
_entity_poly.pdbx_seq_one_letter_code
_entity_poly.pdbx_strand_id
1 'polypeptide(L)'
;MLRIISEKKDRYRPLFCERDFYVSNQSIFGMWKTHFADLSNVEKVQAWVFTLTCLRRPNDWFGSIRKEYLISDICPDSKLNHLSLRQTFQDTPVNIPLKLDPQLSILSALNILKIKPLPETCLRSLCQLSNPQFPLIILEHIPSPYELLGYQLKGLRVVSFNENYQTWSDHLNIERDFLSFIIHDLIHADHFFKDNKNKNGQLGFYHFIEKIWLHESLHTLLLSSEFKKGFEYIISDMNSHPLHLLKTLRAYLSQAVQSPNQTEMIWNSWVSAWTHEPTAANALQKINTQLFSDIDALEVEKLCIAVGQKKLLGEFAKAGTVLL
;
A
#
# COMPACT_ATOMS: atom_id res chain seq x y z
N MET A 1 32.17 -30.22 13.83
CA MET A 1 30.98 -30.71 13.12
C MET A 1 30.32 -29.51 12.46
N LEU A 2 30.71 -29.22 11.20
CA LEU A 2 30.25 -28.06 10.44
C LEU A 2 28.77 -28.24 10.07
N ARG A 3 27.90 -27.36 10.59
CA ARG A 3 26.51 -27.31 10.16
C ARG A 3 26.46 -26.76 8.74
N ILE A 4 26.20 -27.65 7.79
CA ILE A 4 25.76 -27.30 6.44
C ILE A 4 24.42 -26.59 6.60
N ILE A 5 24.42 -25.27 6.46
CA ILE A 5 23.20 -24.48 6.31
C ILE A 5 22.63 -24.88 4.96
N SER A 6 21.55 -25.67 4.97
CA SER A 6 20.87 -26.02 3.73
C SER A 6 20.32 -24.74 3.11
N GLU A 7 20.77 -24.41 1.90
CA GLU A 7 20.16 -23.40 1.05
C GLU A 7 18.74 -23.84 0.72
N LYS A 8 17.77 -23.48 1.58
CA LYS A 8 16.36 -23.54 1.22
C LYS A 8 16.17 -22.52 0.10
N LYS A 9 15.89 -23.00 -1.11
CA LYS A 9 15.36 -22.17 -2.20
C LYS A 9 14.02 -21.59 -1.75
N ASP A 10 14.09 -20.36 -1.27
CA ASP A 10 13.03 -19.70 -0.53
C ASP A 10 11.94 -19.19 -1.47
N ARG A 11 10.69 -19.57 -1.18
CA ARG A 11 9.50 -19.15 -1.92
C ARG A 11 8.89 -17.97 -1.20
N TYR A 12 9.19 -16.75 -1.66
CA TYR A 12 8.48 -15.49 -1.41
C TYR A 12 7.83 -15.33 -0.02
N ARG A 13 8.53 -15.69 1.05
CA ARG A 13 8.42 -14.95 2.30
C ARG A 13 9.40 -13.80 2.13
N PRO A 14 8.97 -12.52 2.25
CA PRO A 14 9.94 -11.45 2.39
C PRO A 14 10.86 -11.91 3.52
N LEU A 15 12.14 -12.15 3.21
CA LEU A 15 13.13 -12.39 4.26
C LEU A 15 13.09 -11.15 5.12
N PHE A 16 12.39 -11.24 6.25
CA PHE A 16 12.36 -10.13 7.17
C PHE A 16 13.80 -9.92 7.62
N CYS A 17 14.29 -8.70 7.48
CA CYS A 17 15.57 -8.36 8.08
C CYS A 17 15.43 -8.56 9.58
N GLU A 18 16.21 -9.49 10.12
CA GLU A 18 16.34 -9.61 11.57
C GLU A 18 16.82 -8.29 12.16
N ARG A 19 16.49 -8.04 13.43
CA ARG A 19 16.91 -6.84 14.17
C ARG A 19 18.40 -6.54 13.96
N ASP A 20 19.23 -7.57 13.95
CA ASP A 20 20.68 -7.50 13.80
C ASP A 20 21.12 -6.89 12.46
N PHE A 21 20.34 -7.04 11.39
CA PHE A 21 20.62 -6.36 10.13
C PHE A 21 20.60 -4.84 10.31
N TYR A 22 19.58 -4.31 10.99
CA TYR A 22 19.46 -2.87 11.20
C TYR A 22 20.50 -2.33 12.19
N VAL A 23 20.82 -3.11 13.22
CA VAL A 23 21.83 -2.72 14.22
C VAL A 23 23.24 -2.72 13.60
N SER A 24 23.58 -3.75 12.83
CA SER A 24 24.95 -3.93 12.30
C SER A 24 25.30 -2.96 11.17
N ASN A 25 24.30 -2.33 10.52
CA ASN A 25 24.50 -1.47 9.36
C ASN A 25 24.27 0.03 9.64
N GLN A 26 24.21 0.45 10.91
CA GLN A 26 23.96 1.85 11.30
C GLN A 26 24.95 2.85 10.68
N SER A 27 26.24 2.49 10.56
CA SER A 27 27.26 3.35 9.95
C SER A 27 26.99 3.59 8.46
N ILE A 28 26.61 2.54 7.73
CA ILE A 28 26.23 2.60 6.31
C ILE A 28 24.98 3.47 6.14
N PHE A 29 23.99 3.30 7.02
CA PHE A 29 22.78 4.13 6.99
C PHE A 29 23.07 5.61 7.25
N GLY A 30 24.00 5.91 8.17
CA GLY A 30 24.46 7.28 8.40
C GLY A 30 25.08 7.91 7.17
N MET A 31 25.96 7.18 6.48
CA MET A 31 26.57 7.62 5.22
C MET A 31 25.51 7.88 4.14
N TRP A 32 24.60 6.93 3.92
CA TRP A 32 23.52 7.09 2.94
C TRP A 32 22.58 8.24 3.27
N LYS A 33 22.24 8.45 4.55
CA LYS A 33 21.45 9.62 4.96
C LYS A 33 22.13 10.92 4.54
N THR A 34 23.45 11.03 4.67
CA THR A 34 24.21 12.19 4.17
C THR A 34 24.14 12.29 2.65
N HIS A 35 24.33 11.18 1.91
CA HIS A 35 24.23 11.18 0.45
C HIS A 35 22.82 11.53 -0.07
N PHE A 36 21.79 11.23 0.70
CA PHE A 36 20.38 11.41 0.33
C PHE A 36 19.78 12.70 0.89
N ALA A 37 20.57 13.53 1.58
CA ALA A 37 20.06 14.69 2.32
C ALA A 37 19.25 15.67 1.45
N ASP A 38 19.74 15.92 0.22
CA ASP A 38 19.14 16.87 -0.72
C ASP A 38 18.02 16.28 -1.59
N LEU A 39 17.71 15.00 -1.43
CA LEU A 39 16.65 14.32 -2.17
C LEU A 39 15.27 14.73 -1.62
N SER A 40 14.28 14.83 -2.51
CA SER A 40 12.87 14.93 -2.09
C SER A 40 12.43 13.66 -1.36
N ASN A 41 11.32 13.70 -0.61
CA ASN A 41 10.82 12.50 0.09
C ASN A 41 10.56 11.32 -0.85
N VAL A 42 10.07 11.59 -2.07
CA VAL A 42 9.88 10.57 -3.12
C VAL A 42 11.20 9.92 -3.49
N GLU A 43 12.21 10.74 -3.78
CA GLU A 43 13.53 10.25 -4.17
C GLU A 43 14.24 9.52 -3.02
N LYS A 44 14.02 9.95 -1.77
CA LYS A 44 14.50 9.23 -0.58
C LYS A 44 13.90 7.84 -0.50
N VAL A 45 12.58 7.68 -0.67
CA VAL A 45 11.95 6.35 -0.68
C VAL A 45 12.55 5.47 -1.79
N GLN A 46 12.74 6.01 -3.01
CA GLN A 46 13.37 5.29 -4.11
C GLN A 46 14.80 4.85 -3.78
N ALA A 47 15.63 5.77 -3.28
CA ALA A 47 17.02 5.49 -2.94
C ALA A 47 17.14 4.49 -1.78
N TRP A 48 16.39 4.68 -0.69
CA TRP A 48 16.42 3.80 0.48
C TRP A 48 15.91 2.39 0.15
N VAL A 49 14.79 2.27 -0.56
CA VAL A 49 14.27 0.94 -0.95
C VAL A 49 15.25 0.22 -1.86
N PHE A 50 15.84 0.92 -2.85
CA PHE A 50 16.85 0.36 -3.74
C PHE A 50 18.08 -0.13 -2.96
N THR A 51 18.69 0.75 -2.16
CA THR A 51 19.95 0.47 -1.46
C THR A 51 19.80 -0.59 -0.37
N LEU A 52 18.74 -0.53 0.44
CA LEU A 52 18.47 -1.55 1.46
C LEU A 52 18.22 -2.93 0.83
N THR A 53 17.52 -2.96 -0.30
CA THR A 53 17.29 -4.20 -1.05
C THR A 53 18.61 -4.79 -1.56
N CYS A 54 19.50 -3.97 -2.10
CA CYS A 54 20.82 -4.43 -2.53
C CYS A 54 21.67 -4.89 -1.34
N LEU A 55 21.61 -4.19 -0.20
CA LEU A 55 22.33 -4.55 1.03
C LEU A 55 21.85 -5.87 1.65
N ARG A 56 20.58 -6.25 1.48
CA ARG A 56 20.07 -7.58 1.88
C ARG A 56 20.76 -8.73 1.15
N ARG A 57 21.18 -8.50 -0.10
CA ARG A 57 21.87 -9.50 -0.94
C ARG A 57 23.10 -8.86 -1.57
N PRO A 58 24.13 -8.52 -0.78
CA PRO A 58 25.24 -7.68 -1.25
C PRO A 58 25.99 -8.30 -2.44
N ASN A 59 26.01 -9.63 -2.53
CA ASN A 59 26.67 -10.38 -3.59
C ASN A 59 25.71 -10.91 -4.68
N ASP A 60 24.40 -10.77 -4.49
CA ASP A 60 23.40 -11.43 -5.34
C ASP A 60 22.06 -10.67 -5.43
N TRP A 61 22.10 -9.35 -5.50
CA TRP A 61 20.91 -8.51 -5.66
C TRP A 61 20.48 -8.39 -7.13
N PHE A 62 21.42 -8.49 -8.07
CA PHE A 62 21.15 -8.35 -9.50
C PHE A 62 20.51 -9.60 -10.09
N GLY A 63 19.39 -9.45 -10.80
CA GLY A 63 18.73 -10.51 -11.56
C GLY A 63 19.15 -10.50 -13.04
N SER A 64 18.64 -9.53 -13.79
CA SER A 64 18.91 -9.35 -15.22
C SER A 64 18.66 -7.90 -15.63
N ILE A 65 19.09 -7.52 -16.84
CA ILE A 65 18.61 -6.30 -17.50
C ILE A 65 17.27 -6.62 -18.17
N ARG A 66 16.33 -5.68 -18.16
CA ARG A 66 15.01 -5.80 -18.79
C ARG A 66 15.13 -5.53 -20.30
N LYS A 67 14.25 -6.17 -21.08
CA LYS A 67 14.14 -5.87 -22.51
C LYS A 67 13.40 -4.55 -22.76
N GLU A 68 12.48 -4.21 -21.86
CA GLU A 68 11.63 -3.03 -21.91
C GLU A 68 11.74 -2.29 -20.57
N TYR A 69 11.66 -0.96 -20.64
CA TYR A 69 11.59 -0.10 -19.48
C TYR A 69 10.29 -0.38 -18.69
N LEU A 70 10.33 -0.25 -17.37
CA LEU A 70 9.12 -0.36 -16.55
C LEU A 70 8.17 0.82 -16.81
N ILE A 71 8.73 2.00 -17.04
CA ILE A 71 8.00 3.21 -17.43
C ILE A 71 8.74 3.93 -18.57
N SER A 72 7.98 4.55 -19.48
CA SER A 72 8.50 5.35 -20.59
C SER A 72 9.07 6.69 -20.12
N ASP A 73 8.38 7.33 -19.17
CA ASP A 73 8.62 8.72 -18.80
C ASP A 73 9.17 8.80 -17.37
N ILE A 74 10.49 8.70 -17.26
CA ILE A 74 11.19 9.00 -16.01
C ILE A 74 11.26 10.52 -15.85
N CYS A 75 11.12 11.03 -14.62
CA CYS A 75 11.35 12.44 -14.31
C CYS A 75 12.81 12.83 -14.64
N PRO A 76 13.07 13.68 -15.67
CA PRO A 76 14.42 14.03 -16.08
C PRO A 76 15.14 14.88 -15.03
N ASP A 77 14.39 15.71 -14.30
CA ASP A 77 14.93 16.63 -13.28
C ASP A 77 15.19 15.95 -11.93
N SER A 78 14.99 14.63 -11.82
CA SER A 78 15.27 13.92 -10.58
C SER A 78 16.76 13.94 -10.25
N LYS A 79 17.09 14.30 -9.01
CA LYS A 79 18.45 14.26 -8.46
C LYS A 79 19.02 12.85 -8.42
N LEU A 80 18.16 11.82 -8.43
CA LEU A 80 18.60 10.42 -8.54
C LEU A 80 19.31 10.10 -9.85
N ASN A 81 19.10 10.89 -10.91
CA ASN A 81 19.86 10.73 -12.15
C ASN A 81 21.35 11.04 -11.98
N HIS A 82 21.72 11.81 -10.96
CA HIS A 82 23.11 12.19 -10.67
C HIS A 82 23.79 11.29 -9.64
N LEU A 83 23.05 10.36 -9.03
CA LEU A 83 23.57 9.46 -8.03
C LEU A 83 23.84 8.08 -8.65
N SER A 84 25.11 7.81 -8.95
CA SER A 84 25.52 6.57 -9.62
C SER A 84 25.63 5.38 -8.66
N LEU A 85 25.57 4.15 -9.19
CA LEU A 85 25.81 2.94 -8.40
C LEU A 85 27.16 2.97 -7.70
N ARG A 86 28.22 3.45 -8.39
CA ARG A 86 29.56 3.60 -7.82
C ARG A 86 29.55 4.50 -6.60
N GLN A 87 28.97 5.70 -6.70
CA GLN A 87 28.89 6.64 -5.58
C GLN A 87 28.04 6.09 -4.43
N THR A 88 26.96 5.42 -4.77
CA THR A 88 25.99 4.89 -3.79
C THR A 88 26.58 3.75 -2.96
N PHE A 89 27.30 2.83 -3.61
CA PHE A 89 27.82 1.62 -2.96
C PHE A 89 29.31 1.70 -2.59
N GLN A 90 29.94 2.86 -2.79
CA GLN A 90 31.29 3.12 -2.30
C GLN A 90 31.33 2.88 -0.78
N ASP A 91 32.34 2.15 -0.32
CA ASP A 91 32.55 1.82 1.10
C ASP A 91 31.40 1.01 1.76
N THR A 92 30.60 0.32 0.95
CA THR A 92 29.58 -0.64 1.40
C THR A 92 29.96 -2.07 1.01
N PRO A 93 29.38 -3.11 1.65
CA PRO A 93 29.60 -4.49 1.22
C PRO A 93 28.86 -4.86 -0.08
N VAL A 94 28.06 -3.96 -0.67
CA VAL A 94 27.28 -4.24 -1.88
C VAL A 94 28.19 -4.24 -3.10
N ASN A 95 28.28 -5.40 -3.75
CA ASN A 95 29.07 -5.56 -4.97
C ASN A 95 28.26 -5.17 -6.20
N ILE A 96 28.83 -4.30 -7.03
CA ILE A 96 28.28 -3.98 -8.36
C ILE A 96 28.70 -5.10 -9.33
N PRO A 97 27.76 -5.84 -9.94
CA PRO A 97 28.10 -6.86 -10.92
C PRO A 97 28.94 -6.30 -12.07
N LEU A 98 29.99 -7.01 -12.49
CA LEU A 98 30.92 -6.58 -13.55
C LEU A 98 30.26 -6.21 -14.89
N LYS A 99 29.08 -6.76 -15.16
CA LYS A 99 28.30 -6.51 -16.38
C LYS A 99 27.42 -5.24 -16.33
N LEU A 100 27.37 -4.57 -15.18
CA LEU A 100 26.69 -3.29 -15.04
C LEU A 100 27.70 -2.17 -15.18
N ASP A 101 27.28 -1.10 -15.84
CA ASP A 101 28.01 0.17 -15.79
C ASP A 101 27.93 0.73 -14.35
N PRO A 102 29.06 0.93 -13.65
CA PRO A 102 29.07 1.55 -12.32
C PRO A 102 28.55 2.99 -12.32
N GLN A 103 28.51 3.67 -13.48
CA GLN A 103 27.95 5.02 -13.62
C GLN A 103 26.43 5.03 -13.82
N LEU A 104 25.79 3.87 -13.94
CA LEU A 104 24.33 3.78 -14.00
C LEU A 104 23.72 4.49 -12.78
N SER A 105 22.75 5.38 -13.00
CA SER A 105 22.07 6.08 -11.92
C SER A 105 21.11 5.16 -11.17
N ILE A 106 20.76 5.49 -9.91
CA ILE A 106 19.75 4.74 -9.15
C ILE A 106 18.43 4.68 -9.92
N LEU A 107 17.98 5.81 -10.50
CA LEU A 107 16.69 5.89 -11.16
C LEU A 107 16.65 5.06 -12.45
N SER A 108 17.73 5.10 -13.25
CA SER A 108 17.88 4.22 -14.40
C SER A 108 17.94 2.75 -13.97
N ALA A 109 18.67 2.43 -12.89
CA ALA A 109 18.76 1.08 -12.35
C ALA A 109 17.38 0.53 -11.94
N LEU A 110 16.56 1.32 -11.26
CA LEU A 110 15.18 0.94 -10.93
C LEU A 110 14.35 0.65 -12.18
N ASN A 111 14.50 1.44 -13.25
CA ASN A 111 13.70 1.30 -14.46
C ASN A 111 14.12 0.12 -15.37
N ILE A 112 15.43 -0.22 -15.42
CA ILE A 112 15.97 -1.19 -16.38
C ILE A 112 16.42 -2.51 -15.78
N LEU A 113 16.59 -2.62 -14.46
CA LEU A 113 17.10 -3.83 -13.82
C LEU A 113 15.96 -4.65 -13.19
N LYS A 114 16.15 -5.97 -13.16
CA LYS A 114 15.46 -6.85 -12.22
C LYS A 114 16.31 -6.97 -10.96
N ILE A 115 15.74 -6.61 -9.83
CA ILE A 115 16.39 -6.64 -8.52
C ILE A 115 15.80 -7.83 -7.74
N LYS A 116 16.61 -8.85 -7.46
CA LYS A 116 16.16 -10.17 -6.97
C LYS A 116 15.27 -10.10 -5.72
N PRO A 117 15.59 -9.33 -4.66
CA PRO A 117 14.72 -9.22 -3.50
C PRO A 117 13.51 -8.29 -3.67
N LEU A 118 13.36 -7.60 -4.81
CA LEU A 118 12.31 -6.61 -5.01
C LEU A 118 11.22 -7.13 -5.97
N PRO A 119 9.94 -7.22 -5.54
CA PRO A 119 8.84 -7.54 -6.44
C PRO A 119 8.77 -6.61 -7.65
N GLU A 120 8.34 -7.16 -8.79
CA GLU A 120 8.02 -6.38 -9.99
C GLU A 120 6.97 -5.30 -9.72
N THR A 121 5.94 -5.61 -8.91
CA THR A 121 4.88 -4.69 -8.48
C THR A 121 5.46 -3.52 -7.69
N CYS A 122 6.38 -3.78 -6.76
CA CYS A 122 7.05 -2.72 -6.01
C CYS A 122 7.95 -1.86 -6.91
N LEU A 123 8.71 -2.47 -7.82
CA LEU A 123 9.55 -1.74 -8.77
C LEU A 123 8.74 -0.78 -9.65
N ARG A 124 7.59 -1.23 -10.16
CA ARG A 124 6.67 -0.36 -10.92
C ARG A 124 6.23 0.84 -10.09
N SER A 125 5.78 0.61 -8.84
CA SER A 125 5.38 1.69 -7.95
C SER A 125 6.49 2.69 -7.69
N LEU A 126 7.72 2.22 -7.40
CA LEU A 126 8.87 3.09 -7.21
C LEU A 126 9.13 3.98 -8.43
N CYS A 127 9.06 3.43 -9.64
CA CYS A 127 9.21 4.20 -10.87
C CYS A 127 8.08 5.23 -11.04
N GLN A 128 6.85 4.91 -10.62
CA GLN A 128 5.68 5.77 -10.77
C GLN A 128 5.55 6.86 -9.69
N LEU A 129 6.39 6.88 -8.64
CA LEU A 129 6.22 7.81 -7.51
C LEU A 129 6.20 9.30 -7.90
N SER A 130 6.88 9.66 -8.99
CA SER A 130 6.89 11.04 -9.50
C SER A 130 5.75 11.33 -10.48
N ASN A 131 4.93 10.33 -10.83
CA ASN A 131 3.83 10.48 -11.79
C ASN A 131 2.58 11.02 -11.08
N PRO A 132 2.02 12.16 -11.53
CA PRO A 132 0.77 12.70 -10.97
C PRO A 132 -0.44 11.76 -11.05
N GLN A 133 -0.43 10.80 -11.99
CA GLN A 133 -1.47 9.77 -12.12
C GLN A 133 -1.34 8.63 -11.09
N PHE A 134 -0.25 8.63 -10.32
CA PHE A 134 0.03 7.72 -9.22
C PHE A 134 0.12 8.53 -7.92
N PRO A 135 -0.98 9.12 -7.43
CA PRO A 135 -0.95 10.03 -6.30
C PRO A 135 -0.72 9.28 -4.98
N LEU A 136 0.56 9.06 -4.67
CA LEU A 136 1.04 8.43 -3.45
C LEU A 136 1.57 9.49 -2.48
N ILE A 137 1.15 9.39 -1.22
CA ILE A 137 1.63 10.26 -0.15
C ILE A 137 2.67 9.53 0.68
N ILE A 138 3.75 10.22 1.01
CA ILE A 138 4.79 9.70 1.91
C ILE A 138 4.58 10.33 3.29
N LEU A 139 4.38 9.48 4.29
CA LEU A 139 4.16 9.87 5.69
C LEU A 139 5.36 9.47 6.54
N GLU A 140 5.80 10.34 7.44
CA GLU A 140 6.92 10.06 8.37
C GLU A 140 6.51 9.22 9.58
N HIS A 141 5.23 8.85 9.66
CA HIS A 141 4.64 7.99 10.69
C HIS A 141 3.71 6.96 10.06
N ILE A 142 3.37 5.91 10.81
CA ILE A 142 2.32 4.96 10.43
C ILE A 142 0.98 5.62 10.77
N PRO A 143 0.09 5.87 9.79
CA PRO A 143 -1.18 6.53 10.06
C PRO A 143 -2.09 5.63 10.89
N SER A 144 -2.96 6.24 11.68
CA SER A 144 -4.07 5.50 12.31
C SER A 144 -5.05 4.99 11.24
N PRO A 145 -5.86 3.95 11.50
CA PRO A 145 -6.87 3.47 10.56
C PRO A 145 -7.83 4.58 10.07
N TYR A 146 -8.19 5.51 10.95
CA TYR A 146 -9.08 6.63 10.61
C TYR A 146 -8.39 7.70 9.76
N GLU A 147 -7.13 8.01 10.06
CA GLU A 147 -6.31 8.90 9.24
C GLU A 147 -6.12 8.32 7.84
N LEU A 148 -5.79 7.02 7.77
CA LEU A 148 -5.66 6.29 6.51
C LEU A 148 -6.96 6.36 5.71
N LEU A 149 -8.12 6.09 6.33
CA LEU A 149 -9.43 6.24 5.67
C LEU A 149 -9.62 7.61 5.03
N GLY A 150 -9.18 8.70 5.68
CA GLY A 150 -9.22 10.05 5.13
C GLY A 150 -8.43 10.24 3.84
N TYR A 151 -7.27 9.57 3.69
CA TYR A 151 -6.52 9.54 2.45
C TYR A 151 -7.18 8.65 1.40
N GLN A 152 -7.66 7.47 1.81
CA GLN A 152 -8.29 6.51 0.91
C GLN A 152 -9.56 7.06 0.26
N LEU A 153 -10.37 7.82 1.00
CA LEU A 153 -11.56 8.50 0.48
C LEU A 153 -11.26 9.46 -0.68
N LYS A 154 -10.04 10.01 -0.73
CA LYS A 154 -9.56 10.91 -1.79
C LYS A 154 -8.92 10.15 -2.96
N GLY A 155 -8.95 8.81 -2.95
CA GLY A 155 -8.27 7.99 -3.95
C GLY A 155 -6.75 8.03 -3.85
N LEU A 156 -6.23 8.34 -2.65
CA LEU A 156 -4.80 8.40 -2.37
C LEU A 156 -4.36 7.11 -1.68
N ARG A 157 -3.11 6.73 -1.92
CA ARG A 157 -2.43 5.67 -1.18
C ARG A 157 -1.28 6.29 -0.40
N VAL A 158 -0.85 5.61 0.65
CA VAL A 158 0.21 6.10 1.52
C VAL A 158 1.36 5.11 1.54
N VAL A 159 2.56 5.63 1.75
CA VAL A 159 3.75 4.87 2.16
C VAL A 159 4.25 5.49 3.45
N SER A 160 4.36 4.66 4.49
CA SER A 160 4.96 5.11 5.76
C SER A 160 6.48 4.96 5.66
N PHE A 161 7.20 6.08 5.60
CA PHE A 161 8.65 6.13 5.50
C PHE A 161 9.20 7.18 6.47
N ASN A 162 9.92 6.70 7.48
CA ASN A 162 10.67 7.53 8.39
C ASN A 162 12.17 7.30 8.16
N GLU A 163 12.93 8.34 7.84
CA GLU A 163 14.39 8.27 7.63
C GLU A 163 15.18 8.07 8.94
N ASN A 164 14.53 8.06 10.11
CA ASN A 164 15.19 7.80 11.38
C ASN A 164 15.63 6.33 11.52
N TYR A 165 16.73 5.97 10.87
CA TYR A 165 17.27 4.61 10.82
C TYR A 165 17.73 4.05 12.17
N GLN A 166 17.91 4.92 13.17
CA GLN A 166 18.31 4.51 14.52
C GLN A 166 17.19 3.73 15.21
N THR A 167 15.93 4.00 14.87
CA THR A 167 14.76 3.35 15.50
C THR A 167 14.20 2.19 14.67
N TRP A 168 14.68 1.95 13.44
CA TRP A 168 14.13 0.90 12.57
C TRP A 168 14.18 -0.50 13.20
N SER A 169 15.19 -0.76 14.04
CA SER A 169 15.33 -2.03 14.76
C SER A 169 14.25 -2.26 15.84
N ASP A 170 13.60 -1.18 16.28
CA ASP A 170 12.51 -1.20 17.27
C ASP A 170 11.13 -1.16 16.62
N HIS A 171 11.04 -0.76 15.34
CA HIS A 171 9.81 -0.76 14.54
C HIS A 171 9.55 -2.09 13.82
N LEU A 172 10.12 -3.19 14.33
CA LEU A 172 9.74 -4.53 13.91
C LEU A 172 8.34 -4.82 14.46
N ASN A 173 7.29 -4.37 13.75
CA ASN A 173 5.95 -4.87 14.00
C ASN A 173 5.98 -6.39 13.88
N ILE A 174 5.21 -7.10 14.71
CA ILE A 174 5.28 -8.56 14.96
C ILE A 174 5.37 -9.41 13.67
N GLU A 175 4.91 -8.86 12.54
CA GLU A 175 4.93 -9.54 11.24
C GLU A 175 5.88 -8.98 10.19
N ARG A 176 6.45 -7.76 10.33
CA ARG A 176 7.24 -7.11 9.26
C ARG A 176 8.31 -6.15 9.76
N ASP A 177 9.47 -6.17 9.09
CA ASP A 177 10.50 -5.15 9.24
C ASP A 177 10.19 -3.85 8.46
N PHE A 178 10.99 -2.80 8.71
CA PHE A 178 10.85 -1.48 8.09
C PHE A 178 10.80 -1.49 6.55
N LEU A 179 11.75 -2.17 5.89
CA LEU A 179 11.79 -2.19 4.42
C LEU A 179 10.63 -3.02 3.86
N SER A 180 10.31 -4.14 4.50
CA SER A 180 9.19 -5.00 4.14
C SER A 180 7.84 -4.28 4.32
N PHE A 181 7.73 -3.35 5.27
CA PHE A 181 6.57 -2.48 5.42
C PHE A 181 6.41 -1.52 4.23
N ILE A 182 7.49 -0.83 3.83
CA ILE A 182 7.46 0.06 2.66
C ILE A 182 7.13 -0.70 1.37
N ILE A 183 7.76 -1.86 1.16
CA ILE A 183 7.51 -2.72 0.00
C ILE A 183 6.03 -3.14 -0.04
N HIS A 184 5.44 -3.48 1.10
CA HIS A 184 4.03 -3.84 1.19
C HIS A 184 3.12 -2.68 0.76
N ASP A 185 3.35 -1.47 1.26
CA ASP A 185 2.58 -0.29 0.90
C ASP A 185 2.70 0.03 -0.60
N LEU A 186 3.90 -0.11 -1.16
CA LEU A 186 4.16 0.07 -2.60
C LEU A 186 3.47 -0.98 -3.47
N ILE A 187 3.39 -2.24 -3.01
CA ILE A 187 2.64 -3.29 -3.72
C ILE A 187 1.14 -2.95 -3.77
N HIS A 188 0.59 -2.48 -2.65
CA HIS A 188 -0.81 -2.07 -2.59
C HIS A 188 -1.10 -0.87 -3.46
N ALA A 189 -0.19 0.10 -3.52
CA ALA A 189 -0.29 1.21 -4.44
C ALA A 189 -0.33 0.73 -5.92
N ASP A 190 0.57 -0.16 -6.34
CA ASP A 190 0.58 -0.71 -7.71
C ASP A 190 -0.78 -1.32 -8.06
N HIS A 191 -1.28 -2.22 -7.20
CA HIS A 191 -2.56 -2.90 -7.43
C HIS A 191 -3.72 -1.92 -7.50
N PHE A 192 -3.73 -0.92 -6.62
CA PHE A 192 -4.79 0.09 -6.58
C PHE A 192 -4.80 0.94 -7.84
N PHE A 193 -3.65 1.45 -8.30
CA PHE A 193 -3.63 2.37 -9.43
C PHE A 193 -3.68 1.68 -10.79
N LYS A 194 -3.33 0.39 -10.88
CA LYS A 194 -3.37 -0.38 -12.13
C LYS A 194 -4.77 -0.84 -12.52
N ASP A 195 -5.63 -1.13 -11.54
CA ASP A 195 -6.98 -1.62 -11.79
C ASP A 195 -8.03 -0.57 -11.41
N ASN A 196 -8.47 0.20 -12.41
CA ASN A 196 -9.51 1.22 -12.23
C ASN A 196 -10.83 0.65 -11.71
N LYS A 197 -11.18 -0.60 -12.04
CA LYS A 197 -12.43 -1.22 -11.57
C LYS A 197 -12.31 -1.48 -10.06
N ASN A 198 -11.23 -2.13 -9.63
CA ASN A 198 -10.99 -2.42 -8.23
C ASN A 198 -10.82 -1.13 -7.39
N LYS A 199 -10.07 -0.14 -7.90
CA LYS A 199 -9.95 1.19 -7.29
C LYS A 199 -11.30 1.84 -7.02
N ASN A 200 -12.14 1.93 -8.04
CA ASN A 200 -13.46 2.55 -7.91
C ASN A 200 -14.36 1.74 -6.98
N GLY A 201 -14.26 0.40 -7.01
CA GLY A 201 -14.94 -0.48 -6.07
C GLY A 201 -14.57 -0.19 -4.61
N GLN A 202 -13.27 -0.12 -4.30
CA GLN A 202 -12.80 0.22 -2.95
C GLN A 202 -13.23 1.62 -2.51
N LEU A 203 -13.15 2.61 -3.41
CA LEU A 203 -13.66 3.96 -3.13
C LEU A 203 -15.15 3.96 -2.80
N GLY A 204 -15.96 3.19 -3.54
CA GLY A 204 -17.37 2.99 -3.22
C GLY A 204 -17.58 2.45 -1.81
N PHE A 205 -16.79 1.46 -1.41
CA PHE A 205 -16.82 0.94 -0.04
C PHE A 205 -16.41 1.98 1.00
N TYR A 206 -15.33 2.75 0.78
CA TYR A 206 -14.95 3.80 1.73
C TYR A 206 -16.02 4.89 1.86
N HIS A 207 -16.71 5.24 0.77
CA HIS A 207 -17.87 6.14 0.83
C HIS A 207 -19.06 5.53 1.57
N PHE A 208 -19.26 4.21 1.50
CA PHE A 208 -20.22 3.54 2.38
C PHE A 208 -19.85 3.77 3.85
N ILE A 209 -18.57 3.58 4.21
CA ILE A 209 -18.06 3.86 5.56
C ILE A 209 -18.32 5.31 5.97
N GLU A 210 -18.03 6.28 5.09
CA GLU A 210 -18.30 7.71 5.32
C GLU A 210 -19.78 7.99 5.60
N LYS A 211 -20.70 7.27 4.94
CA LYS A 211 -22.15 7.42 5.17
C LYS A 211 -22.57 6.83 6.52
N ILE A 212 -22.14 5.62 6.84
CA ILE A 212 -22.51 4.98 8.12
C ILE A 212 -21.84 5.65 9.32
N TRP A 213 -20.75 6.39 9.11
CA TRP A 213 -20.11 7.22 10.12
C TRP A 213 -21.04 8.27 10.72
N LEU A 214 -22.10 8.66 10.01
CA LEU A 214 -23.10 9.61 10.49
C LEU A 214 -24.20 8.96 11.36
N HIS A 215 -24.20 7.63 11.50
CA HIS A 215 -25.21 6.91 12.28
C HIS A 215 -24.73 6.66 13.72
N GLU A 216 -25.59 6.98 14.68
CA GLU A 216 -25.37 6.71 16.11
C GLU A 216 -25.15 5.21 16.41
N SER A 217 -25.76 4.33 15.62
CA SER A 217 -25.57 2.88 15.75
C SER A 217 -24.12 2.47 15.57
N LEU A 218 -23.38 3.08 14.63
CA LEU A 218 -21.95 2.79 14.47
C LEU A 218 -21.15 3.27 15.68
N HIS A 219 -21.39 4.48 16.18
CA HIS A 219 -20.69 5.01 17.35
C HIS A 219 -20.92 4.15 18.60
N THR A 220 -22.15 3.67 18.78
CA THR A 220 -22.49 2.74 19.87
C THR A 220 -21.69 1.44 19.75
N LEU A 221 -21.58 0.87 18.55
CA LEU A 221 -20.81 -0.36 18.31
C LEU A 221 -19.31 -0.17 18.52
N LEU A 222 -18.77 1.01 18.18
CA LEU A 222 -17.35 1.33 18.37
C LEU A 222 -16.94 1.45 19.85
N LEU A 223 -17.89 1.47 20.80
CA LEU A 223 -17.62 1.33 22.23
C LEU A 223 -17.15 -0.09 22.60
N SER A 224 -17.51 -1.10 21.79
CA SER A 224 -16.99 -2.45 21.94
C SER A 224 -15.59 -2.55 21.36
N SER A 225 -14.63 -2.97 22.17
CA SER A 225 -13.22 -3.11 21.76
C SER A 225 -13.03 -4.17 20.66
N GLU A 226 -13.85 -5.21 20.64
CA GLU A 226 -13.81 -6.27 19.63
C GLU A 226 -14.32 -5.76 18.28
N PHE A 227 -15.50 -5.12 18.26
CA PHE A 227 -16.05 -4.53 17.05
C PHE A 227 -15.13 -3.42 16.51
N LYS A 228 -14.61 -2.56 17.39
CA LYS A 228 -13.68 -1.50 17.02
C LYS A 228 -12.45 -2.05 16.31
N LYS A 229 -11.81 -3.10 16.84
CA LYS A 229 -10.65 -3.74 16.19
C LYS A 229 -10.99 -4.29 14.81
N GLY A 230 -12.13 -4.97 14.68
CA GLY A 230 -12.60 -5.49 13.40
C GLY A 230 -12.90 -4.38 12.38
N PHE A 231 -13.50 -3.29 12.84
CA PHE A 231 -13.78 -2.12 12.02
C PHE A 231 -12.50 -1.41 11.58
N GLU A 232 -11.57 -1.15 12.51
CA GLU A 232 -10.25 -0.57 12.24
C GLU A 232 -9.45 -1.40 11.23
N TYR A 233 -9.48 -2.73 11.35
CA TYR A 233 -8.89 -3.64 10.37
C TYR A 233 -9.44 -3.39 8.97
N ILE A 234 -10.78 -3.38 8.81
CA ILE A 234 -11.43 -3.20 7.51
C ILE A 234 -11.10 -1.84 6.87
N ILE A 235 -11.15 -0.75 7.64
CA ILE A 235 -10.87 0.58 7.09
C ILE A 235 -9.38 0.80 6.82
N SER A 236 -8.49 0.00 7.42
CA SER A 236 -7.06 0.02 7.14
C SER A 236 -6.63 -0.86 5.96
N ASP A 237 -7.52 -1.72 5.45
CA ASP A 237 -7.22 -2.61 4.33
C ASP A 237 -7.17 -1.83 3.00
N MET A 238 -6.01 -1.88 2.35
CA MET A 238 -5.73 -1.16 1.10
C MET A 238 -5.94 -2.00 -0.18
N ASN A 239 -6.22 -3.29 -0.09
CA ASN A 239 -6.12 -4.20 -1.24
C ASN A 239 -7.22 -5.26 -1.37
N SER A 240 -8.10 -5.37 -0.38
CA SER A 240 -9.26 -6.27 -0.48
C SER A 240 -10.31 -5.78 -1.48
N HIS A 241 -10.99 -6.73 -2.09
CA HIS A 241 -12.13 -6.48 -2.96
C HIS A 241 -13.32 -5.90 -2.14
N PRO A 242 -14.08 -4.92 -2.65
CA PRO A 242 -15.15 -4.25 -1.88
C PRO A 242 -16.22 -5.21 -1.34
N LEU A 243 -16.59 -6.24 -2.10
CA LEU A 243 -17.54 -7.25 -1.62
C LEU A 243 -17.02 -8.00 -0.39
N HIS A 244 -15.72 -8.30 -0.33
CA HIS A 244 -15.13 -8.93 0.84
C HIS A 244 -15.21 -8.01 2.05
N LEU A 245 -14.86 -6.73 1.89
CA LEU A 245 -14.94 -5.72 2.95
C LEU A 245 -16.37 -5.58 3.50
N LEU A 246 -17.39 -5.54 2.63
CA LEU A 246 -18.80 -5.49 3.04
C LEU A 246 -19.25 -6.75 3.79
N LYS A 247 -18.87 -7.94 3.29
CA LYS A 247 -19.15 -9.23 3.96
C LYS A 247 -18.53 -9.27 5.35
N THR A 248 -17.27 -8.85 5.48
CA THR A 248 -16.55 -8.84 6.76
C THR A 248 -17.16 -7.83 7.73
N LEU A 249 -17.53 -6.64 7.27
CA LEU A 249 -18.19 -5.63 8.12
C LEU A 249 -19.53 -6.14 8.66
N ARG A 250 -20.36 -6.75 7.82
CA ARG A 250 -21.63 -7.33 8.26
C ARG A 250 -21.41 -8.48 9.24
N ALA A 251 -20.36 -9.30 9.05
CA ALA A 251 -20.03 -10.36 10.00
C ALA A 251 -19.65 -9.81 11.37
N TYR A 252 -18.83 -8.74 11.44
CA TYR A 252 -18.53 -8.08 12.72
C TYR A 252 -19.76 -7.45 13.37
N LEU A 253 -20.67 -6.87 12.57
CA LEU A 253 -21.94 -6.37 13.08
C LEU A 253 -22.77 -7.49 13.74
N SER A 254 -22.93 -8.63 13.06
CA SER A 254 -23.66 -9.78 13.59
C SER A 254 -23.06 -10.31 14.90
N GLN A 255 -21.73 -10.35 14.99
CA GLN A 255 -21.02 -10.78 16.19
C GLN A 255 -21.24 -9.81 17.37
N ALA A 256 -21.24 -8.50 17.10
CA ALA A 256 -21.37 -7.48 18.13
C ALA A 256 -22.81 -7.35 18.68
N VAL A 257 -23.82 -7.49 17.82
CA VAL A 257 -25.23 -7.23 18.20
C VAL A 257 -25.92 -8.46 18.78
N GLN A 258 -25.46 -9.69 18.47
CA GLN A 258 -25.95 -11.00 18.95
C GLN A 258 -27.46 -11.31 18.70
N SER A 259 -28.28 -10.30 18.40
CA SER A 259 -29.68 -10.40 18.01
C SER A 259 -29.81 -10.25 16.49
N PRO A 260 -30.29 -11.29 15.77
CA PRO A 260 -30.48 -11.23 14.32
C PRO A 260 -31.38 -10.07 13.89
N ASN A 261 -32.50 -9.84 14.60
CA ASN A 261 -33.43 -8.77 14.25
C ASN A 261 -32.79 -7.38 14.36
N GLN A 262 -32.02 -7.13 15.42
CA GLN A 262 -31.32 -5.86 15.59
C GLN A 262 -30.19 -5.68 14.58
N THR A 263 -29.48 -6.77 14.25
CA THR A 263 -28.46 -6.79 13.19
C THR A 263 -29.05 -6.35 11.87
N GLU A 264 -30.17 -6.95 11.46
CA GLU A 264 -30.85 -6.61 10.21
C GLU A 264 -31.37 -5.18 10.23
N MET A 265 -31.93 -4.71 11.35
CA MET A 265 -32.38 -3.31 11.47
C MET A 265 -31.22 -2.31 11.27
N ILE A 266 -30.08 -2.53 11.92
CA ILE A 266 -28.91 -1.66 11.79
C ILE A 266 -28.35 -1.72 10.36
N TRP A 267 -28.18 -2.93 9.82
CA TRP A 267 -27.68 -3.12 8.47
C TRP A 267 -28.58 -2.47 7.42
N ASN A 268 -29.90 -2.65 7.52
CA ASN A 268 -30.86 -2.02 6.62
C ASN A 268 -30.80 -0.50 6.69
N SER A 269 -30.67 0.07 7.90
CA SER A 269 -30.51 1.52 8.08
C SER A 269 -29.25 2.03 7.37
N TRP A 270 -28.13 1.31 7.51
CA TRP A 270 -26.87 1.65 6.82
C TRP A 270 -26.99 1.55 5.30
N VAL A 271 -27.60 0.48 4.77
CA VAL A 271 -27.80 0.29 3.33
C VAL A 271 -28.69 1.40 2.75
N SER A 272 -29.80 1.73 3.41
CA SER A 272 -30.72 2.78 2.97
C SER A 272 -30.10 4.18 2.98
N ALA A 273 -29.14 4.44 3.86
CA ALA A 273 -28.39 5.70 3.87
C ALA A 273 -27.39 5.83 2.71
N TRP A 274 -27.01 4.70 2.10
CA TRP A 274 -26.01 4.67 1.05
C TRP A 274 -26.60 4.66 -0.36
N THR A 275 -27.64 3.86 -0.59
CA THR A 275 -28.25 3.71 -1.91
C THR A 275 -29.78 3.66 -1.87
N HIS A 276 -30.38 4.26 -2.90
CA HIS A 276 -31.81 4.16 -3.20
C HIS A 276 -32.09 3.25 -4.41
N GLU A 277 -31.06 2.62 -4.98
CA GLU A 277 -31.21 1.69 -6.10
C GLU A 277 -31.78 0.36 -5.60
N PRO A 278 -32.99 -0.05 -6.01
CA PRO A 278 -33.67 -1.21 -5.41
C PRO A 278 -32.93 -2.53 -5.61
N THR A 279 -32.30 -2.73 -6.77
CA THR A 279 -31.54 -3.94 -7.11
C THR A 279 -30.32 -4.08 -6.19
N ALA A 280 -29.52 -3.03 -6.08
CA ALA A 280 -28.32 -3.03 -5.24
C ALA A 280 -28.67 -3.08 -3.74
N ALA A 281 -29.70 -2.37 -3.30
CA ALA A 281 -30.18 -2.43 -1.92
C ALA A 281 -30.61 -3.86 -1.54
N ASN A 282 -31.39 -4.53 -2.39
CA ASN A 282 -31.80 -5.92 -2.19
C ASN A 282 -30.59 -6.88 -2.15
N ALA A 283 -29.62 -6.68 -3.03
CA ALA A 283 -28.39 -7.47 -3.03
C ALA A 283 -27.58 -7.31 -1.72
N LEU A 284 -27.44 -6.08 -1.23
CA LEU A 284 -26.78 -5.77 0.05
C LEU A 284 -27.50 -6.39 1.25
N GLN A 285 -28.84 -6.43 1.23
CA GLN A 285 -29.65 -7.06 2.28
C GLN A 285 -29.43 -8.58 2.35
N LYS A 286 -29.06 -9.23 1.24
CA LYS A 286 -28.78 -10.67 1.22
C LYS A 286 -27.36 -11.04 1.62
N ILE A 287 -26.42 -10.10 1.74
CA ILE A 287 -25.02 -10.39 2.10
C ILE A 287 -24.93 -11.34 3.32
N ASN A 288 -24.07 -12.36 3.25
CA ASN A 288 -23.89 -13.39 4.28
C ASN A 288 -25.13 -14.26 4.58
N THR A 289 -26.19 -14.18 3.78
CA THR A 289 -27.33 -15.10 3.86
C THR A 289 -27.22 -16.20 2.81
N GLN A 290 -28.03 -17.26 2.95
CA GLN A 290 -28.13 -18.33 1.95
C GLN A 290 -28.76 -17.85 0.63
N LEU A 291 -29.39 -16.68 0.62
CA LEU A 291 -30.04 -16.11 -0.57
C LEU A 291 -29.07 -15.28 -1.43
N PHE A 292 -27.83 -15.08 -0.98
CA PHE A 292 -26.83 -14.31 -1.72
C PHE A 292 -26.27 -15.11 -2.91
N SER A 293 -26.46 -14.59 -4.12
CA SER A 293 -26.02 -15.22 -5.37
C SER A 293 -24.89 -14.43 -6.06
N ASP A 294 -24.36 -15.00 -7.15
CA ASP A 294 -23.38 -14.32 -8.01
C ASP A 294 -23.96 -13.07 -8.69
N ILE A 295 -25.28 -13.06 -8.94
CA ILE A 295 -25.98 -11.88 -9.47
C ILE A 295 -25.94 -10.76 -8.42
N ASP A 296 -26.25 -11.08 -7.15
CA ASP A 296 -26.18 -10.10 -6.07
C ASP A 296 -24.75 -9.57 -5.88
N ALA A 297 -23.73 -10.44 -5.99
CA ALA A 297 -22.33 -10.05 -5.94
C ALA A 297 -21.98 -9.02 -7.03
N LEU A 298 -22.45 -9.24 -8.26
CA LEU A 298 -22.23 -8.33 -9.37
C LEU A 298 -22.95 -6.98 -9.17
N GLU A 299 -24.18 -6.99 -8.65
CA GLU A 299 -24.92 -5.75 -8.38
C GLU A 299 -24.26 -4.91 -7.29
N VAL A 300 -23.76 -5.55 -6.21
CA VAL A 300 -22.98 -4.85 -5.17
C VAL A 300 -21.69 -4.26 -5.74
N GLU A 301 -20.97 -5.01 -6.59
CA GLU A 301 -19.74 -4.54 -7.22
C GLU A 301 -20.00 -3.33 -8.12
N LYS A 302 -21.04 -3.41 -8.98
CA LYS A 302 -21.47 -2.30 -9.85
C LYS A 302 -21.79 -1.04 -9.04
N LEU A 303 -22.54 -1.18 -7.94
CA LEU A 303 -22.85 -0.06 -7.05
C LEU A 303 -21.57 0.59 -6.52
N CYS A 304 -20.64 -0.22 -5.98
CA CYS A 304 -19.38 0.27 -5.42
C CYS A 304 -18.60 1.08 -6.48
N ILE A 305 -18.44 0.51 -7.68
CA ILE A 305 -17.73 1.16 -8.79
C ILE A 305 -18.41 2.46 -9.18
N ALA A 306 -19.74 2.47 -9.34
CA ALA A 306 -20.50 3.64 -9.76
C ALA A 306 -20.39 4.78 -8.72
N VAL A 307 -20.45 4.46 -7.43
CA VAL A 307 -20.29 5.43 -6.34
C VAL A 307 -18.87 5.99 -6.33
N GLY A 308 -17.84 5.14 -6.41
CA GLY A 308 -16.44 5.57 -6.44
C GLY A 308 -16.12 6.50 -7.62
N GLN A 309 -16.65 6.20 -8.81
CA GLN A 309 -16.46 7.02 -10.02
C GLN A 309 -17.09 8.42 -9.88
N LYS A 310 -18.34 8.50 -9.41
CA LYS A 310 -19.07 9.79 -9.29
C LYS A 310 -18.36 10.77 -8.37
N LYS A 311 -17.76 10.27 -7.28
CA LYS A 311 -17.12 11.10 -6.26
C LYS A 311 -15.79 11.68 -6.75
N LEU A 312 -14.98 10.89 -7.47
CA LEU A 312 -13.78 11.40 -8.14
C LEU A 312 -14.13 12.55 -9.08
N LEU A 313 -15.14 12.39 -9.94
CA LEU A 313 -15.57 13.44 -10.87
C LEU A 313 -16.04 14.72 -10.16
N GLY A 314 -16.77 14.58 -9.05
CA GLY A 314 -17.23 15.71 -8.25
C GLY A 314 -16.12 16.44 -7.50
N GLU A 315 -15.03 15.76 -7.15
CA GLU A 315 -13.84 16.36 -6.54
C GLU A 315 -12.93 17.03 -7.57
N PHE A 316 -12.74 16.43 -8.75
CA PHE A 316 -12.03 17.07 -9.87
C PHE A 316 -12.74 18.33 -10.38
N ALA A 317 -14.07 18.32 -10.45
CA ALA A 317 -14.84 19.50 -10.84
C ALA A 317 -14.68 20.68 -9.85
N LYS A 318 -14.48 20.39 -8.56
CA LYS A 318 -14.21 21.41 -7.53
C LYS A 318 -12.76 21.88 -7.52
N ALA A 319 -11.80 20.98 -7.78
CA ALA A 319 -10.38 21.32 -7.87
C ALA A 319 -10.05 22.14 -9.13
N GLY A 320 -10.79 21.94 -10.24
CA GLY A 320 -10.64 22.73 -11.47
C GLY A 320 -11.12 24.19 -11.40
N THR A 321 -11.61 24.66 -10.24
CA THR A 321 -11.96 26.09 -10.01
C THR A 321 -10.87 26.83 -9.24
N VAL A 322 -9.80 26.16 -8.81
CA VAL A 322 -8.65 26.77 -8.13
C VAL A 322 -7.38 26.20 -8.75
N LEU A 323 -7.08 26.61 -9.98
CA LEU A 323 -5.76 26.63 -10.61
C LEU A 323 -5.92 27.24 -12.02
N LEU A 324 -6.05 28.56 -12.05
CA LEU A 324 -5.54 29.43 -13.11
C LEU A 324 -4.74 30.54 -12.45
#